data_AF-A0A346QZX5-F1
#
_entry.id   AF-A0A346QZX5-F1
#
_cell.length_a   1.000
_cell.length_b   1.000
_cell.length_c   1.000
_cell.angle_alpha   90.00
_cell.angle_beta   90.00
_cell.angle_gamma   90.00
#
_symmetry.space_group_name_H-M   'P 1'
#
loop_
_entity.id
_entity.type
_entity.pdbx_description
1 polymer ?
#
loop_
_entity_poly.entity_id
_entity_poly.type
_entity_poly.pdbx_seq_one_letter_code
_entity_poly.pdbx_strand_id
1 'polypeptide(L)'
;MIAAHGLHLRSASTVLIELVVSRQVAFHATPQGYVTAVWPLDALPPMGGDERTFLRLVATEAQAGAVSIDRLATVSAMSRSVTAVLASRLAVKGVLSLVETRSGRTVQITERYRDAR
;
A
#
# COMPACT_ATOMS: atom_id res chain seq x y z
N MET A 1 -24.09 -5.16 7.55
CA MET A 1 -23.75 -4.74 6.19
C MET A 1 -23.56 -3.23 6.22
N ILE A 2 -22.33 -2.75 6.42
CA ILE A 2 -22.02 -1.32 6.55
C ILE A 2 -21.25 -0.91 5.30
N ALA A 3 -21.86 0.00 4.52
CA ALA A 3 -21.30 0.54 3.29
C ALA A 3 -20.07 1.41 3.63
N ALA A 4 -18.91 1.03 3.10
CA ALA A 4 -17.64 1.74 3.26
C ALA A 4 -17.72 3.11 2.55
N HIS A 5 -18.05 4.14 3.31
CA HIS A 5 -17.89 5.53 2.91
C HIS A 5 -16.43 5.93 3.14
N GLY A 6 -15.79 6.50 2.11
CA GLY A 6 -14.45 7.06 2.20
C GLY A 6 -14.36 8.08 3.34
N LEU A 7 -13.43 7.85 4.27
CA LEU A 7 -13.18 8.69 5.43
C LEU A 7 -12.49 9.99 5.02
N HIS A 8 -13.26 11.08 4.96
CA HIS A 8 -12.79 12.44 4.74
C HIS A 8 -12.01 12.93 5.98
N LEU A 9 -10.73 13.28 5.87
CA LEU A 9 -9.84 13.69 6.99
C LEU A 9 -10.31 14.91 7.80
N ARG A 10 -11.42 15.56 7.44
CA ARG A 10 -12.05 16.58 8.30
C ARG A 10 -12.86 15.97 9.46
N SER A 11 -13.11 14.66 9.42
CA SER A 11 -13.74 13.87 10.48
C SER A 11 -12.94 12.58 10.68
N ALA A 12 -11.63 12.72 10.91
CA ALA A 12 -10.85 11.57 11.37
C ALA A 12 -11.37 11.20 12.76
N SER A 13 -12.00 10.03 12.87
CA SER A 13 -12.44 9.46 14.14
C SER A 13 -11.29 9.55 15.14
N THR A 14 -11.57 9.98 16.38
CA THR A 14 -10.59 10.21 17.45
C THR A 14 -9.54 9.12 17.56
N VAL A 15 -9.92 7.88 17.24
CA VAL A 15 -9.06 6.68 17.13
C VAL A 15 -7.89 6.85 16.16
N LEU A 16 -8.10 7.41 14.97
CA LEU A 16 -7.07 7.59 13.95
C LEU A 16 -6.10 8.71 14.36
N ILE A 17 -6.61 9.76 15.03
CA ILE A 17 -5.77 10.82 15.62
C ILE A 17 -4.93 10.25 16.77
N GLU A 18 -5.52 9.48 17.68
CA GLU A 18 -4.81 8.82 18.78
C GLU A 18 -3.73 7.86 18.27
N LEU A 19 -4.02 7.05 17.24
CA LEU A 19 -3.06 6.09 16.66
C LEU A 19 -1.88 6.80 15.98
N VAL A 20 -2.14 7.91 15.28
CA VAL A 20 -1.11 8.72 14.62
C VAL A 20 -0.27 9.48 15.63
N VAL A 21 -0.88 10.08 16.65
CA VAL A 21 -0.18 10.77 17.75
C VAL A 21 0.66 9.79 18.57
N SER A 22 0.16 8.56 18.76
CA SER A 22 0.86 7.50 19.50
C SER A 22 1.97 6.82 18.70
N ARG A 23 2.19 7.18 17.42
CA ARG A 23 3.19 6.58 16.52
C ARG A 23 3.06 5.06 16.34
N GLN A 24 1.89 4.49 16.61
CA GLN A 24 1.69 3.04 16.58
C GLN A 24 1.36 2.52 15.17
N VAL A 25 1.06 3.42 14.22
CA VAL A 25 0.71 3.06 12.85
C VAL A 25 1.39 3.96 11.83
N ALA A 26 1.72 3.39 10.67
CA ALA A 26 2.01 4.12 9.45
C ALA A 26 0.73 4.14 8.59
N PHE A 27 0.46 5.23 7.90
CA PHE A 27 -0.71 5.30 7.02
C PHE A 27 -0.38 6.03 5.72
N HIS A 28 -1.17 5.78 4.70
CA HIS A 28 -1.20 6.54 3.48
C HIS A 28 -2.52 7.28 3.37
N ALA A 29 -2.45 8.57 3.04
CA ALA A 29 -3.61 9.40 2.75
C ALA A 29 -3.47 10.07 1.40
N THR A 30 -4.59 10.24 0.69
CA THR A 30 -4.63 11.02 -0.55
C THR A 30 -4.37 12.50 -0.28
N PRO A 31 -4.01 13.29 -1.31
CA PRO A 31 -3.88 14.74 -1.17
C PRO A 31 -5.16 15.45 -0.69
N GLN A 32 -6.35 14.87 -0.95
CA GLN A 32 -7.63 15.40 -0.42
C GLN A 32 -7.89 15.01 1.04
N GLY A 33 -6.99 14.22 1.60
CA GLY A 33 -7.07 13.74 2.96
C GLY A 33 -8.02 12.55 3.12
N TYR A 34 -7.93 11.53 2.27
CA TYR A 34 -8.59 10.25 2.57
C TYR A 34 -7.55 9.22 2.94
N VAL A 35 -7.69 8.57 4.10
CA VAL A 35 -6.81 7.46 4.48
C VAL A 35 -7.16 6.26 3.60
N THR A 36 -6.18 5.78 2.83
CA THR A 36 -6.33 4.68 1.87
C THR A 36 -5.68 3.39 2.35
N ALA A 37 -4.77 3.48 3.30
CA ALA A 37 -4.16 2.34 3.97
C ALA A 37 -3.64 2.75 5.36
N VAL A 38 -3.82 1.88 6.34
CA VAL A 38 -3.13 1.94 7.65
C VAL A 38 -2.24 0.70 7.74
N TRP A 39 -1.17 0.74 8.50
CA TRP A 39 -0.29 -0.39 8.78
C TRP A 39 0.20 -0.27 10.21
N PRO A 40 0.17 -1.33 11.02
CA PRO A 40 0.84 -1.33 12.31
C PRO A 40 2.33 -1.06 12.13
N LEU A 41 2.92 -0.18 12.94
CA LEU A 41 4.32 0.25 12.76
C LEU A 41 5.30 -0.89 13.04
N ASP A 42 4.92 -1.77 13.96
CA ASP A 42 5.56 -3.04 14.31
C ASP A 42 5.36 -4.12 13.24
N ALA A 43 4.35 -3.97 12.38
CA ALA A 43 4.13 -4.90 11.28
C ALA A 43 5.01 -4.58 10.07
N LEU A 44 5.43 -3.33 9.83
CA LEU A 44 6.24 -3.01 8.66
C LEU A 44 7.72 -3.41 8.88
N PRO A 45 8.29 -4.22 7.99
CA PRO A 45 9.71 -4.57 8.06
C PRO A 45 10.58 -3.33 7.80
N PRO A 46 11.89 -3.35 8.10
CA PRO A 46 12.79 -2.25 7.72
C PRO A 46 12.72 -1.97 6.21
N MET A 47 12.42 -0.72 5.83
CA MET A 47 12.25 -0.31 4.42
C MET A 47 13.06 0.94 4.10
N GLY A 48 13.68 0.95 2.93
CA GLY A 48 14.31 2.14 2.35
C GLY A 48 13.28 3.16 1.85
N GLY A 49 13.75 4.35 1.46
CA GLY A 49 12.89 5.41 0.91
C GLY A 49 12.10 4.96 -0.32
N ASP A 50 12.77 4.32 -1.28
CA ASP A 50 12.15 3.86 -2.53
C ASP A 50 11.11 2.77 -2.30
N GLU A 51 11.36 1.85 -1.35
CA GLU A 51 10.42 0.80 -0.99
C GLU A 51 9.16 1.37 -0.33
N ARG A 52 9.31 2.41 0.51
CA ARG A 52 8.16 3.13 1.09
C ARG A 52 7.34 3.85 0.03
N THR A 53 8.00 4.55 -0.87
CA THR A 53 7.34 5.25 -1.99
C THR A 53 6.61 4.26 -2.89
N PHE A 54 7.26 3.14 -3.21
CA PHE A 54 6.67 2.09 -4.03
C PHE A 54 5.48 1.41 -3.34
N LEU A 55 5.57 1.10 -2.04
CA LEU A 55 4.44 0.55 -1.28
C LEU A 55 3.23 1.49 -1.29
N ARG A 56 3.44 2.80 -1.17
CA ARG A 56 2.35 3.80 -1.26
C ARG A 56 1.68 3.80 -2.63
N LEU A 57 2.48 3.73 -3.70
CA LEU A 57 1.95 3.61 -5.05
C LEU A 57 1.10 2.34 -5.21
N VAL A 58 1.61 1.19 -4.76
CA VAL A 58 0.86 -0.06 -4.81
C VAL A 58 -0.43 0.03 -4.01
N ALA A 59 -0.42 0.63 -2.81
CA ALA A 59 -1.62 0.82 -2.00
C ALA A 59 -2.68 1.69 -2.67
N THR A 60 -2.26 2.70 -3.43
CA THR A 60 -3.16 3.56 -4.22
C THR A 60 -3.73 2.80 -5.41
N GLU A 61 -2.91 2.07 -6.16
CA GLU A 61 -3.36 1.35 -7.35
C GLU A 61 -4.15 0.07 -7.02
N ALA A 62 -3.86 -0.58 -5.88
CA ALA A 62 -4.45 -1.86 -5.49
C ALA A 62 -5.82 -1.75 -4.80
N GLN A 63 -6.42 -0.55 -4.75
CA GLN A 63 -7.77 -0.31 -4.21
C GLN A 63 -8.83 -1.26 -4.80
N ALA A 64 -8.61 -1.75 -6.02
CA ALA A 64 -9.52 -2.64 -6.76
C ALA A 64 -9.02 -4.10 -6.90
N GLY A 65 -7.88 -4.48 -6.31
CA GLY A 65 -7.32 -5.84 -6.40
C GLY A 65 -5.85 -5.88 -6.82
N ALA A 66 -5.41 -7.02 -7.37
CA ALA A 66 -4.04 -7.19 -7.82
C ALA A 66 -3.70 -6.22 -8.97
N VAL A 67 -2.52 -5.63 -8.95
CA VAL A 67 -2.05 -4.63 -9.92
C VAL A 67 -0.90 -5.21 -10.73
N SER A 68 -0.89 -5.01 -12.05
CA SER A 68 0.22 -5.48 -12.89
C SER A 68 1.50 -4.65 -12.66
N ILE A 69 2.66 -5.31 -12.76
CA ILE A 69 3.96 -4.64 -12.75
C ILE A 69 4.06 -3.60 -13.88
N ASP A 70 3.49 -3.92 -15.05
CA ASP A 70 3.49 -3.00 -16.19
C ASP A 70 2.70 -1.71 -15.90
N ARG A 71 1.53 -1.81 -15.25
CA ARG A 71 0.77 -0.64 -14.81
C ARG A 71 1.54 0.19 -13.79
N LEU A 72 2.19 -0.46 -12.81
CA LEU A 72 2.99 0.25 -11.82
C LEU A 72 4.19 0.96 -12.46
N ALA A 73 4.85 0.33 -13.43
CA ALA A 73 5.94 0.96 -14.19
C ALA A 73 5.45 2.21 -14.95
N THR A 74 4.28 2.13 -15.60
CA THR A 74 3.68 3.27 -16.28
C THR A 74 3.34 4.42 -15.32
N VAL A 75 2.64 4.14 -14.21
CA VAL A 75 2.18 5.19 -13.27
C VAL A 75 3.33 5.82 -12.49
N SER A 76 4.37 5.03 -12.17
CA SER A 76 5.58 5.54 -11.50
C SER A 76 6.57 6.24 -12.43
N ALA A 77 6.37 6.12 -13.76
CA ALA A 77 7.37 6.47 -14.76
C ALA A 77 8.75 5.79 -14.54
N MET A 78 8.76 4.64 -13.86
CA MET A 78 9.97 3.84 -13.62
C MET A 78 10.09 2.74 -14.67
N SER A 79 11.30 2.26 -14.90
CA SER A 79 11.47 1.10 -15.79
C SER A 79 10.80 -0.14 -15.17
N ARG A 80 10.32 -1.03 -16.05
CA ARG A 80 9.72 -2.31 -15.66
C ARG A 80 10.67 -3.12 -14.77
N SER A 81 11.97 -3.10 -15.06
CA SER A 81 12.98 -3.81 -14.29
C SER A 81 13.10 -3.27 -12.86
N VAL A 82 13.16 -1.95 -12.68
CA VAL A 82 13.24 -1.35 -11.33
C VAL A 82 11.96 -1.62 -10.55
N THR A 83 10.81 -1.51 -11.20
CA THR A 83 9.49 -1.84 -10.63
C THR A 83 9.46 -3.29 -10.14
N ALA A 84 9.93 -4.24 -10.96
CA ALA A 84 10.00 -5.65 -10.60
C ALA A 84 10.98 -5.93 -9.44
N VAL A 85 12.11 -5.22 -9.37
CA VAL A 85 13.06 -5.32 -8.26
C VAL A 85 12.44 -4.85 -6.95
N LEU A 86 11.79 -3.69 -6.94
CA LEU A 86 11.12 -3.17 -5.74
C LEU A 86 9.98 -4.07 -5.28
N ALA A 87 9.18 -4.58 -6.22
CA ALA A 87 8.13 -5.53 -5.93
C ALA A 87 8.68 -6.84 -5.34
N SER A 88 9.78 -7.35 -5.89
CA SER A 88 10.47 -8.55 -5.38
C SER A 88 11.03 -8.33 -3.98
N ARG A 89 11.65 -7.18 -3.71
CA ARG A 89 12.16 -6.84 -2.37
C ARG A 89 11.05 -6.80 -1.33
N LEU A 90 9.94 -6.13 -1.63
CA LEU A 90 8.79 -6.08 -0.72
C LEU A 90 8.10 -7.44 -0.56
N ALA A 91 8.14 -8.30 -1.58
CA ALA A 91 7.63 -9.65 -1.48
C ALA A 91 8.48 -10.57 -0.61
N VAL A 92 9.81 -10.48 -0.71
CA VAL A 92 10.74 -11.18 0.21
C VAL A 92 10.49 -10.76 1.66
N LYS A 93 10.11 -9.49 1.86
CA LYS A 93 9.75 -8.93 3.18
C LYS A 93 8.32 -9.29 3.63
N GLY A 94 7.56 -10.03 2.83
CA GLY A 94 6.19 -10.44 3.14
C GLY A 94 5.13 -9.35 3.03
N VAL A 95 5.49 -8.16 2.53
CA VAL A 95 4.58 -7.01 2.39
C VAL A 95 3.69 -7.16 1.16
N LEU A 96 4.27 -7.66 0.06
CA LEU A 96 3.56 -7.93 -1.19
C LEU A 96 3.53 -9.43 -1.51
N SER A 97 2.48 -9.87 -2.17
CA SER A 97 2.43 -11.14 -2.88
C SER A 97 2.65 -10.89 -4.36
N LEU A 98 3.49 -11.71 -4.99
CA LEU A 98 3.72 -11.70 -6.42
C LEU A 98 3.00 -12.88 -7.04
N VAL A 99 2.07 -12.62 -7.95
CA VAL A 99 1.31 -13.65 -8.65
C VAL A 99 1.63 -13.56 -10.14
N GLU A 100 2.14 -14.66 -10.68
CA GLU A 100 2.38 -14.80 -12.10
C GLU A 100 1.10 -15.26 -12.79
N THR A 101 0.64 -14.48 -13.76
CA THR A 101 -0.58 -14.76 -14.52
C THR A 101 -0.22 -14.95 -16.00
N ARG A 102 -1.14 -15.52 -16.79
CA ARG A 102 -0.96 -15.64 -18.25
C ARG A 102 -0.74 -14.27 -18.92
N SER A 103 -1.22 -13.20 -18.30
CA SER A 103 -1.13 -11.82 -18.79
C SER A 103 0.09 -11.06 -18.25
N GLY A 104 0.94 -11.71 -17.45
CA GLY A 104 2.12 -11.11 -16.83
C GLY A 104 2.12 -11.17 -15.30
N ARG A 105 3.06 -10.46 -14.69
CA ARG A 105 3.28 -10.48 -13.23
C ARG A 105 2.45 -9.40 -12.55
N THR A 106 1.70 -9.80 -11.53
CA THR A 106 0.87 -8.91 -10.71
C THR A 106 1.39 -8.89 -9.27
N VAL A 107 1.12 -7.78 -8.58
CA VAL A 107 1.38 -7.60 -7.16
C VAL A 107 0.08 -7.38 -6.42
N GLN A 108 0.03 -7.86 -5.19
CA GLN A 108 -1.05 -7.58 -4.27
C GLN A 108 -0.48 -7.35 -2.88
N ILE A 109 -1.08 -6.45 -2.10
CA ILE A 109 -0.74 -6.32 -0.69
C ILE A 109 -1.21 -7.60 0.04
N THR A 110 -0.31 -8.21 0.82
CA THR A 110 -0.64 -9.43 1.58
C THR A 110 -1.70 -9.15 2.62
N GLU A 111 -2.45 -10.17 3.03
CA GLU A 111 -3.60 -10.02 3.94
C GLU A 111 -3.22 -9.34 5.26
N ARG A 112 -2.02 -9.64 5.77
CA ARG A 112 -1.42 -8.98 6.94
C ARG A 112 -1.44 -7.45 6.87
N TYR A 113 -1.37 -6.88 5.66
CA TYR A 113 -1.35 -5.44 5.41
C TYR A 113 -2.56 -4.96 4.60
N ARG A 114 -3.51 -5.85 4.29
CA ARG A 114 -4.72 -5.56 3.50
C ARG A 114 -5.87 -5.07 4.40
N ASP A 115 -6.00 -5.65 5.59
CA ASP A 115 -7.11 -5.42 6.53
C ASP A 115 -6.82 -4.38 7.61
N ALA A 116 -5.73 -3.63 7.49
CA ALA A 116 -5.54 -2.41 8.25
C ALA A 116 -6.36 -1.27 7.59
N ARG A 117 -7.67 -1.51 7.54
CA ARG A 117 -8.76 -0.70 7.02
C ARG A 117 -9.61 -0.15 8.16
#